data_AF-A0A7J5E602-F1
#
_entry.id   AF-A0A7J5E602-F1
#
_cell.length_a   1.000
_cell.length_b   1.000
_cell.length_c   1.000
_cell.angle_alpha   90.00
_cell.angle_beta   90.00
_cell.angle_gamma   90.00
#
_symmetry.space_group_name_H-M   'P 1'
#
loop_
_entity.id
_entity.type
_entity.pdbx_description
1 polymer ?
#
loop_
_entity_poly.entity_id
_entity_poly.type
_entity_poly.pdbx_seq_one_letter_code
_entity_poly.pdbx_strand_id
1 'polypeptide(L)'
;KYASLCLKYKEYERAIEALEFLTQKSPDVINYWLQLSSAYDKSDKTDKALSAYKRLIELQPDNKDNYANIALIYKKMDQLSVARTYLQKASNMDPNWDFPYFVEAQLYEQAARNCIGSQFEFIDKAVYQLAVDTYRTARSKGGSNAGAAAERMNALKDSVPQQEDYFFRKIKSGDKIKIEGKCYDWIGRTIVVP
;
A
#
# COMPACT_ATOMS: atom_id res chain seq x y z
N LYS A 1 -20.65 22.65 -2.76
CA LYS A 1 -19.86 23.86 -3.09
C LYS A 1 -19.04 24.34 -1.91
N TYR A 2 -19.64 24.62 -0.74
CA TYR A 2 -18.91 25.02 0.47
C TYR A 2 -17.87 23.98 0.93
N ALA A 3 -18.28 22.73 1.17
CA ALA A 3 -17.37 21.66 1.59
C ALA A 3 -16.16 21.49 0.65
N SER A 4 -16.41 21.46 -0.67
CA SER A 4 -15.36 21.33 -1.67
C SER A 4 -14.42 22.53 -1.72
N LEU A 5 -14.90 23.73 -1.37
CA LEU A 5 -14.08 24.93 -1.23
C LEU A 5 -13.17 24.82 0.00
N CYS A 6 -13.72 24.40 1.14
CA CYS A 6 -12.94 24.13 2.36
C CYS A 6 -11.84 23.09 2.08
N LEU A 7 -12.16 22.00 1.37
CA LEU A 7 -11.15 21.02 0.94
C LEU A 7 -10.03 21.64 0.10
N LYS A 8 -10.38 22.50 -0.86
CA LYS A 8 -9.40 23.20 -1.71
C LYS A 8 -8.45 24.08 -0.89
N TYR A 9 -8.96 24.73 0.15
CA TYR A 9 -8.18 25.56 1.08
C TYR A 9 -7.59 24.78 2.27
N LYS A 10 -7.71 23.45 2.28
CA LYS A 10 -7.23 22.56 3.36
C LYS A 10 -7.86 22.84 4.74
N GLU A 11 -9.05 23.45 4.75
CA GLU A 11 -9.87 23.65 5.94
C GLU A 11 -10.67 22.38 6.24
N TYR A 12 -9.95 21.31 6.59
CA TYR A 12 -10.52 19.97 6.65
C TYR A 12 -11.62 19.82 7.71
N GLU A 13 -11.49 20.47 8.87
CA GLU A 13 -12.49 20.42 9.94
C GLU A 13 -13.82 21.02 9.51
N ARG A 14 -13.79 22.16 8.81
CA ARG A 14 -14.98 22.81 8.25
C ARG A 14 -15.59 22.00 7.11
N ALA A 15 -14.76 21.38 6.29
CA ALA A 15 -15.22 20.46 5.25
C ALA A 15 -15.93 19.24 5.86
N ILE A 16 -15.35 18.65 6.92
CA ILE A 16 -15.90 17.49 7.62
C ILE A 16 -17.28 17.82 8.19
N GLU A 17 -17.46 18.92 8.90
CA GLU A 17 -18.76 19.30 9.48
C GLU A 17 -19.85 19.37 8.40
N ALA A 18 -19.56 20.05 7.29
CA ALA A 18 -20.49 20.16 6.17
C ALA A 18 -20.77 18.80 5.50
N LEU A 19 -19.75 17.95 5.37
CA LEU A 19 -19.87 16.64 4.72
C LEU A 19 -20.56 15.60 5.61
N GLU A 20 -20.38 15.64 6.94
CA GLU A 20 -21.14 14.83 7.90
C GLU A 20 -22.64 15.16 7.79
N PHE A 21 -23.00 16.45 7.70
CA PHE A 21 -24.40 16.83 7.46
C PHE A 21 -24.93 16.34 6.11
N LEU A 22 -24.15 16.50 5.03
CA LEU A 22 -24.57 16.08 3.68
C LEU A 22 -24.75 14.57 3.56
N THR A 23 -23.86 13.79 4.18
CA THR A 23 -23.96 12.31 4.19
C THR A 23 -25.13 11.81 5.01
N GLN A 24 -25.55 12.52 6.06
CA GLN A 24 -26.79 12.21 6.79
C GLN A 24 -28.05 12.53 5.97
N LYS A 25 -28.05 13.64 5.21
CA LYS A 25 -29.21 14.04 4.39
C LYS A 25 -29.34 13.24 3.09
N SER A 26 -28.21 12.81 2.54
CA SER A 26 -28.15 12.09 1.26
C SER A 26 -27.12 10.97 1.36
N PRO A 27 -27.45 9.87 2.07
CA PRO A 27 -26.51 8.80 2.41
C PRO A 27 -26.06 7.93 1.24
N ASP A 28 -26.68 8.08 0.07
CA ASP A 28 -26.35 7.30 -1.12
C ASP A 28 -25.55 8.11 -2.16
N VAL A 29 -25.24 9.38 -1.86
CA VAL A 29 -24.42 10.22 -2.73
C VAL A 29 -22.95 9.91 -2.51
N ILE A 30 -22.41 9.06 -3.39
CA ILE A 30 -21.02 8.58 -3.37
C ILE A 30 -19.98 9.71 -3.23
N ASN A 31 -20.15 10.80 -3.98
CA ASN A 31 -19.18 11.91 -3.95
C ASN A 31 -19.06 12.57 -2.57
N TYR A 32 -20.11 12.57 -1.75
CA TYR A 32 -20.02 13.12 -0.38
C TYR A 32 -19.18 12.21 0.51
N TRP A 33 -19.35 10.90 0.41
CA TRP A 33 -18.54 9.94 1.13
C TRP A 33 -17.07 9.94 0.69
N LEU A 34 -16.79 10.11 -0.61
CA LEU A 34 -15.42 10.27 -1.14
C LEU A 34 -14.74 11.53 -0.58
N GLN A 35 -15.45 12.66 -0.60
CA GLN A 35 -14.92 13.91 -0.04
C GLN A 35 -14.74 13.80 1.48
N LEU A 36 -15.65 13.14 2.17
CA LEU A 36 -15.61 12.95 3.62
C LEU A 36 -14.46 12.03 4.05
N SER A 37 -14.30 10.89 3.37
CA SER A 37 -13.21 9.95 3.65
C SER A 37 -11.84 10.59 3.42
N SER A 38 -11.69 11.35 2.33
CA SER A 38 -10.47 12.12 2.08
C SER A 38 -10.24 13.20 3.13
N ALA A 39 -11.28 13.92 3.57
CA ALA A 39 -11.14 14.93 4.61
C ALA A 39 -10.69 14.32 5.93
N TYR A 40 -11.29 13.19 6.33
CA TYR A 40 -10.90 12.48 7.53
C TYR A 40 -9.46 11.97 7.47
N ASP A 41 -9.02 11.39 6.35
CA ASP A 41 -7.63 10.93 6.20
C ASP A 41 -6.63 12.09 6.31
N LYS A 42 -6.94 13.24 5.69
CA LYS A 42 -6.08 14.43 5.76
C LYS A 42 -6.06 15.13 7.12
N SER A 43 -7.08 14.92 7.95
CA SER A 43 -7.12 15.38 9.36
C SER A 43 -6.68 14.30 10.36
N ASP A 44 -6.01 13.23 9.92
CA ASP A 44 -5.57 12.11 10.77
C ASP A 44 -6.70 11.41 11.56
N LYS A 45 -7.96 11.55 11.13
CA LYS A 45 -9.15 10.89 11.69
C LYS A 45 -9.32 9.50 11.06
N THR A 46 -8.31 8.67 11.23
CA THR A 46 -8.12 7.37 10.56
C THR A 46 -9.33 6.44 10.67
N ASP A 47 -9.89 6.25 11.87
CA ASP A 47 -11.04 5.35 12.09
C ASP A 47 -12.31 5.83 11.36
N LYS A 48 -12.51 7.15 11.32
CA LYS A 48 -13.61 7.77 10.59
C LYS A 48 -13.41 7.65 9.08
N ALA A 49 -12.17 7.80 8.60
CA ALA A 49 -11.84 7.59 7.19
C ALA A 49 -12.16 6.15 6.76
N LEU A 50 -11.76 5.14 7.55
CA LEU A 50 -12.10 3.74 7.29
C LEU A 50 -13.61 3.51 7.24
N SER A 51 -14.36 4.11 8.16
CA SER A 51 -15.82 3.99 8.20
C SER A 51 -16.47 4.57 6.95
N ALA A 52 -16.00 5.74 6.49
CA ALA A 52 -16.47 6.36 5.25
C ALA A 52 -16.12 5.52 4.00
N TYR A 53 -14.92 4.92 3.95
CA TYR A 53 -14.54 4.01 2.86
C TYR A 53 -15.30 2.68 2.89
N LYS A 54 -15.65 2.14 4.07
CA LYS A 54 -16.54 0.97 4.17
C LYS A 54 -17.90 1.28 3.58
N ARG A 55 -18.46 2.46 3.86
CA ARG A 55 -19.70 2.93 3.22
C ARG A 55 -19.56 3.05 1.70
N LEU A 56 -18.41 3.52 1.21
CA LEU A 56 -18.14 3.56 -0.24
C LEU A 56 -18.08 2.17 -0.88
N ILE A 57 -17.55 1.16 -0.19
CA ILE A 57 -17.59 -0.23 -0.67
C ILE A 57 -19.02 -0.77 -0.71
N GLU A 58 -19.87 -0.43 0.27
CA GLU A 58 -21.30 -0.81 0.23
C GLU A 58 -22.03 -0.19 -0.97
N LEU A 59 -21.73 1.07 -1.28
CA LEU A 59 -22.35 1.80 -2.40
C LEU A 59 -21.74 1.42 -3.76
N GLN A 60 -20.46 1.05 -3.80
CA GLN A 60 -19.70 0.72 -5.00
C GLN A 60 -18.78 -0.48 -4.75
N PRO A 61 -19.32 -1.71 -4.67
CA PRO A 61 -18.53 -2.91 -4.42
C PRO A 61 -17.52 -3.19 -5.54
N ASP A 62 -17.78 -2.72 -6.76
CA ASP A 62 -16.92 -2.95 -7.92
C ASP A 62 -15.91 -1.82 -8.16
N ASN A 63 -15.81 -0.86 -7.25
CA ASN A 63 -14.83 0.23 -7.37
C ASN A 63 -13.51 -0.15 -6.67
N LYS A 64 -12.53 -0.60 -7.48
CA LYS A 64 -11.18 -0.98 -7.06
C LYS A 64 -10.43 0.11 -6.27
N ASP A 65 -10.70 1.39 -6.55
CA ASP A 65 -10.01 2.52 -5.87
C ASP A 65 -10.37 2.57 -4.39
N ASN A 66 -11.59 2.19 -4.01
CA ASN A 66 -12.01 2.14 -2.61
C ASN A 66 -11.18 1.13 -1.82
N TYR A 67 -10.86 -0.03 -2.39
CA TYR A 67 -10.02 -1.04 -1.75
C TYR A 67 -8.57 -0.56 -1.61
N ALA A 68 -8.00 0.06 -2.65
CA ALA A 68 -6.65 0.60 -2.59
C ALA A 68 -6.51 1.74 -1.57
N ASN A 69 -7.53 2.61 -1.46
CA ASN A 69 -7.53 3.68 -0.45
C ASN A 69 -7.62 3.13 0.98
N ILE A 70 -8.42 2.09 1.23
CA ILE A 70 -8.43 1.40 2.54
C ILE A 70 -7.06 0.80 2.84
N ALA A 71 -6.41 0.20 1.84
CA ALA A 71 -5.06 -0.36 2.04
C ALA A 71 -4.04 0.71 2.44
N LEU A 72 -4.09 1.91 1.83
CA LEU A 72 -3.23 3.03 2.22
C LEU A 72 -3.46 3.43 3.67
N ILE A 73 -4.71 3.46 4.13
CA ILE A 73 -5.03 3.76 5.53
C ILE A 73 -4.46 2.70 6.46
N TYR A 74 -4.67 1.41 6.17
CA TYR A 74 -4.10 0.34 6.99
C TYR A 74 -2.57 0.35 7.00
N LYS A 75 -1.94 0.72 5.87
CA LYS A 75 -0.48 0.91 5.80
C LYS A 75 -0.01 2.06 6.69
N LYS A 76 -0.77 3.17 6.76
CA LYS A 76 -0.50 4.29 7.68
C LYS A 76 -0.65 3.89 9.15
N MET A 77 -1.55 2.95 9.46
CA MET A 77 -1.74 2.36 10.79
C MET A 77 -0.72 1.26 11.13
N ASP A 78 0.25 1.01 10.25
CA ASP A 78 1.21 -0.09 10.36
C ASP A 78 0.59 -1.51 10.36
N GLN A 79 -0.67 -1.63 9.96
CA GLN A 79 -1.38 -2.90 9.81
C GLN A 79 -1.10 -3.51 8.43
N LEU A 80 0.18 -3.82 8.18
CA LEU A 80 0.72 -4.20 6.87
C LEU A 80 0.04 -5.44 6.27
N SER A 81 -0.25 -6.46 7.08
CA SER A 81 -0.96 -7.66 6.63
C SER A 81 -2.37 -7.37 6.09
N VAL A 82 -3.12 -6.51 6.80
CA VAL A 82 -4.47 -6.10 6.41
C VAL A 82 -4.40 -5.24 5.15
N ALA A 83 -3.48 -4.27 5.12
CA ALA A 83 -3.26 -3.43 3.94
C ALA A 83 -3.02 -4.27 2.69
N ARG A 84 -2.14 -5.27 2.77
CA ARG A 84 -1.86 -6.18 1.65
C ARG A 84 -3.09 -6.93 1.17
N THR A 85 -3.95 -7.39 2.08
CA THR A 85 -5.20 -8.07 1.72
C THR A 85 -6.11 -7.17 0.86
N TYR A 86 -6.19 -5.88 1.19
CA TYR A 86 -6.96 -4.92 0.39
C TYR A 86 -6.29 -4.57 -0.95
N LEU A 87 -4.96 -4.50 -1.01
CA LEU A 87 -4.23 -4.34 -2.27
C LEU A 87 -4.45 -5.51 -3.22
N GLN A 88 -4.49 -6.74 -2.69
CA GLN A 88 -4.79 -7.93 -3.47
C GLN A 88 -6.21 -7.92 -4.05
N LYS A 89 -7.19 -7.44 -3.28
CA LYS A 89 -8.54 -7.22 -3.81
C LYS A 89 -8.50 -6.22 -4.97
N ALA A 90 -7.84 -5.08 -4.79
CA ALA A 90 -7.71 -4.06 -5.81
C ALA A 90 -7.01 -4.57 -7.09
N SER A 91 -5.90 -5.32 -6.97
CA SER A 91 -5.17 -5.87 -8.13
C SER A 91 -5.89 -7.04 -8.80
N ASN A 92 -6.71 -7.82 -8.08
CA ASN A 92 -7.55 -8.84 -8.69
C ASN A 92 -8.69 -8.23 -9.52
N MET A 93 -9.20 -7.07 -9.12
CA MET A 93 -10.23 -6.35 -9.88
C MET A 93 -9.68 -5.70 -11.15
N ASP A 94 -8.44 -5.21 -11.12
CA ASP A 94 -7.73 -4.76 -12.32
C ASP A 94 -6.26 -5.20 -12.29
N PRO A 95 -5.92 -6.32 -12.96
CA PRO A 95 -4.57 -6.85 -13.03
C PRO A 95 -3.57 -5.97 -13.82
N ASN A 96 -4.06 -5.00 -14.60
CA ASN A 96 -3.24 -4.05 -15.37
C ASN A 96 -3.04 -2.72 -14.64
N TRP A 97 -3.65 -2.56 -13.47
CA TRP A 97 -3.44 -1.38 -12.66
C TRP A 97 -2.14 -1.51 -11.86
N ASP A 98 -1.22 -0.56 -12.06
CA ASP A 98 0.10 -0.59 -11.44
C ASP A 98 0.10 -0.19 -9.95
N PHE A 99 -0.84 0.65 -9.55
CA PHE A 99 -0.87 1.29 -8.24
C PHE A 99 -0.91 0.29 -7.07
N PRO A 100 -1.73 -0.77 -7.07
CA PRO A 100 -1.73 -1.72 -5.96
C PRO A 100 -0.38 -2.42 -5.78
N TYR A 101 0.28 -2.80 -6.87
CA TYR A 101 1.63 -3.39 -6.84
C TYR A 101 2.67 -2.37 -6.35
N PHE A 102 2.57 -1.12 -6.79
CA PHE A 102 3.46 -0.06 -6.33
C PHE A 102 3.34 0.16 -4.82
N VAL A 103 2.12 0.19 -4.28
CA VAL A 103 1.86 0.33 -2.84
C VAL A 103 2.26 -0.93 -2.08
N GLU A 104 2.06 -2.14 -2.64
CA GLU A 104 2.48 -3.41 -2.01
C GLU A 104 4.01 -3.50 -1.89
N ALA A 105 4.73 -3.00 -2.90
CA ALA A 105 6.18 -2.87 -2.82
C ALA A 105 6.62 -1.91 -1.69
N GLN A 106 5.99 -0.72 -1.58
CA GLN A 106 6.24 0.22 -0.47
C GLN A 106 5.92 -0.38 0.90
N LEU A 107 4.93 -1.28 0.95
CA LEU A 107 4.52 -1.99 2.15
C LEU A 107 5.62 -2.97 2.59
N TYR A 108 6.27 -3.69 1.67
CA TYR A 108 7.44 -4.52 1.98
C TYR A 108 8.64 -3.69 2.43
N GLU A 109 8.88 -2.52 1.84
CA GLU A 109 9.91 -1.60 2.33
C GLU A 109 9.64 -1.11 3.77
N GLN A 110 8.38 -0.83 4.09
CA GLN A 110 7.96 -0.45 5.44
C GLN A 110 8.15 -1.62 6.40
N ALA A 111 7.76 -2.83 6.00
CA ALA A 111 8.00 -4.04 6.79
C ALA A 111 9.48 -4.24 7.09
N ALA A 112 10.35 -4.11 6.07
CA ALA A 112 11.79 -4.20 6.27
C ALA A 112 12.28 -3.16 7.29
N ARG A 113 11.91 -1.89 7.13
CA ARG A 113 12.29 -0.81 8.06
C ARG A 113 11.79 -1.00 9.49
N ASN A 114 10.58 -1.49 9.68
CA ASN A 114 10.00 -1.69 11.01
C ASN A 114 10.61 -2.90 11.74
N CYS A 115 11.07 -3.88 10.98
CA CYS A 115 11.51 -5.17 11.51
C CYS A 115 13.01 -5.25 11.73
N ILE A 116 13.80 -4.32 11.15
CA ILE A 116 15.23 -4.18 11.45
C ILE A 116 15.39 -3.96 12.95
N GLY A 117 15.90 -4.99 13.62
CA GLY A 117 16.26 -4.95 15.03
C GLY A 117 17.64 -4.36 15.23
N SER A 118 18.48 -5.04 16.02
CA SER A 118 19.86 -4.60 16.28
C SER A 118 20.82 -4.79 15.09
N GLN A 119 20.46 -5.64 14.12
CA GLN A 119 21.31 -5.97 12.97
C GLN A 119 20.45 -6.11 11.71
N PHE A 120 21.04 -5.74 10.56
CA PHE A 120 20.44 -5.93 9.25
C PHE A 120 20.78 -7.33 8.74
N GLU A 121 19.78 -8.20 8.71
CA GLU A 121 19.93 -9.62 8.41
C GLU A 121 19.70 -9.94 6.92
N PHE A 122 20.07 -11.15 6.52
CA PHE A 122 19.83 -11.63 5.15
C PHE A 122 18.34 -11.64 4.79
N ILE A 123 17.48 -11.96 5.75
CA ILE A 123 16.03 -11.99 5.51
C ILE A 123 15.50 -10.58 5.21
N ASP A 124 16.03 -9.55 5.86
CA ASP A 124 15.65 -8.15 5.60
C ASP A 124 16.04 -7.76 4.16
N LYS A 125 17.24 -8.14 3.73
CA LYS A 125 17.67 -7.99 2.32
C LYS A 125 16.73 -8.73 1.37
N ALA A 126 16.32 -9.95 1.70
CA ALA A 126 15.37 -10.72 0.90
C ALA A 126 13.99 -10.05 0.83
N VAL A 127 13.53 -9.37 1.88
CA VAL A 127 12.31 -8.55 1.86
C VAL A 127 12.47 -7.33 0.95
N TYR A 128 13.63 -6.66 0.95
CA TYR A 128 13.91 -5.61 -0.03
C TYR A 128 13.96 -6.14 -1.46
N GLN A 129 14.48 -7.36 -1.68
CA GLN A 129 14.43 -7.99 -3.00
C GLN A 129 12.98 -8.25 -3.43
N LEU A 130 12.12 -8.72 -2.52
CA LEU A 130 10.69 -8.88 -2.78
C LEU A 130 10.03 -7.54 -3.14
N ALA A 131 10.42 -6.44 -2.47
CA ALA A 131 9.96 -5.10 -2.81
C ALA A 131 10.39 -4.72 -4.24
N VAL A 132 11.66 -4.94 -4.61
CA VAL A 132 12.19 -4.68 -5.96
C VAL A 132 11.45 -5.50 -7.02
N ASP A 133 11.18 -6.78 -6.78
CA ASP A 133 10.44 -7.64 -7.70
C ASP A 133 8.99 -7.18 -7.88
N THR A 134 8.39 -6.70 -6.79
CA THR A 134 7.04 -6.15 -6.80
C THR A 134 6.99 -4.80 -7.53
N TYR A 135 8.01 -3.94 -7.36
CA TYR A 135 8.16 -2.72 -8.18
C TYR A 135 8.35 -3.02 -9.66
N ARG A 136 9.13 -4.06 -9.99
CA ARG A 136 9.28 -4.52 -11.38
C ARG A 136 7.93 -4.93 -11.96
N THR A 137 7.09 -5.59 -11.16
CA THR A 137 5.71 -5.92 -11.54
C THR A 137 4.87 -4.67 -11.74
N ALA A 138 4.91 -3.69 -10.82
CA ALA A 138 4.19 -2.43 -10.98
C ALA A 138 4.61 -1.69 -12.27
N ARG A 139 5.91 -1.61 -12.52
CA ARG A 139 6.47 -1.00 -13.73
C ARG A 139 6.01 -1.71 -15.01
N SER A 140 5.94 -3.04 -15.02
CA SER A 140 5.53 -3.79 -16.21
C SER A 140 4.06 -3.60 -16.58
N LYS A 141 3.23 -3.12 -15.63
CA LYS A 141 1.84 -2.73 -15.90
C LYS A 141 1.73 -1.41 -16.69
N GLY A 142 2.76 -0.57 -16.69
CA GLY A 142 2.85 0.61 -17.55
C GLY A 142 1.94 1.79 -17.16
N GLY A 143 1.45 1.84 -15.91
CA GLY A 143 0.63 2.95 -15.42
C GLY A 143 1.45 4.16 -14.95
N SER A 144 0.78 5.08 -14.26
CA SER A 144 1.36 6.36 -13.81
C SER A 144 2.49 6.22 -12.79
N ASN A 145 2.60 5.08 -12.11
CA ASN A 145 3.60 4.80 -11.08
C ASN A 145 4.83 4.07 -11.65
N ALA A 146 4.85 3.73 -12.94
CA ALA A 146 5.95 2.98 -13.55
C ALA A 146 7.32 3.69 -13.44
N GLY A 147 7.33 5.01 -13.59
CA GLY A 147 8.54 5.84 -13.39
C GLY A 147 9.03 5.81 -11.95
N ALA A 148 8.14 6.11 -10.99
CA ALA A 148 8.45 6.05 -9.57
C ALA A 148 8.90 4.64 -9.11
N ALA A 149 8.31 3.58 -9.66
CA ALA A 149 8.72 2.21 -9.41
C ALA A 149 10.17 1.97 -9.87
N ALA A 150 10.56 2.46 -11.04
CA ALA A 150 11.93 2.35 -11.55
C ALA A 150 12.93 3.10 -10.65
N GLU A 151 12.57 4.29 -10.19
CA GLU A 151 13.38 5.07 -9.25
C GLU A 151 13.58 4.34 -7.92
N ARG A 152 12.51 3.76 -7.37
CA ARG A 152 12.60 2.95 -6.14
C ARG A 152 13.49 1.72 -6.32
N MET A 153 13.39 0.99 -7.44
CA MET A 153 14.26 -0.15 -7.73
C MET A 153 15.74 0.24 -7.72
N ASN A 154 16.08 1.38 -8.33
CA ASN A 154 17.46 1.88 -8.34
C ASN A 154 17.93 2.30 -6.95
N ALA A 155 17.05 2.92 -6.15
CA ALA A 155 17.36 3.34 -4.78
C ALA A 155 17.60 2.16 -3.82
N LEU A 156 17.05 0.98 -4.12
CA LEU A 156 17.15 -0.23 -3.29
C LEU A 156 18.29 -1.18 -3.70
N LYS A 157 19.06 -0.86 -4.74
CA LYS A 157 20.08 -1.75 -5.32
C LYS A 157 21.10 -2.27 -4.30
N ASP A 158 21.42 -1.47 -3.28
CA ASP A 158 22.41 -1.80 -2.25
C ASP A 158 21.77 -2.43 -0.99
N SER A 159 20.44 -2.48 -0.93
CA SER A 159 19.66 -3.06 0.16
C SER A 159 19.20 -4.50 -0.12
N VAL A 160 19.31 -4.98 -1.35
CA VAL A 160 19.01 -6.37 -1.73
C VAL A 160 20.24 -7.28 -1.54
N PRO A 161 20.08 -8.62 -1.51
CA PRO A 161 21.21 -9.51 -1.35
C PRO A 161 22.14 -9.46 -2.58
N GLN A 162 23.43 -9.36 -2.30
CA GLN A 162 24.50 -9.35 -3.31
C GLN A 162 24.99 -10.78 -3.60
N GLN A 163 25.82 -10.95 -4.62
CA GLN A 163 26.35 -12.28 -4.98
C GLN A 163 27.06 -12.96 -3.82
N GLU A 164 27.80 -12.20 -3.02
CA GLU A 164 28.51 -12.67 -1.84
C GLU A 164 27.54 -13.18 -0.77
N ASP A 165 26.41 -12.51 -0.57
CA ASP A 165 25.39 -12.91 0.41
C ASP A 165 24.87 -14.32 0.12
N TYR A 166 24.63 -14.64 -1.15
CA TYR A 166 24.20 -15.97 -1.60
C TYR A 166 25.35 -16.98 -1.53
N PHE A 167 26.54 -16.60 -1.98
CA PHE A 167 27.73 -17.48 -2.02
C PHE A 167 28.08 -18.04 -0.64
N PHE A 168 28.19 -17.18 0.38
CA PHE A 168 28.51 -17.62 1.75
C PHE A 168 27.43 -18.51 2.36
N ARG A 169 26.19 -18.44 1.87
CA ARG A 169 25.06 -19.27 2.30
C ARG A 169 24.88 -20.53 1.45
N LYS A 170 25.71 -20.73 0.42
CA LYS A 170 25.62 -21.85 -0.54
C LYS A 170 24.28 -21.89 -1.28
N ILE A 171 23.65 -20.72 -1.46
CA ILE A 171 22.40 -20.55 -2.22
C ILE A 171 22.76 -20.32 -3.69
N LYS A 172 22.06 -20.99 -4.60
CA LYS A 172 22.31 -20.96 -6.05
C LYS A 172 21.23 -20.17 -6.79
N SER A 173 21.57 -19.70 -7.98
CA SER A 173 20.61 -19.11 -8.92
C SER A 173 19.45 -20.08 -9.16
N GLY A 174 18.22 -19.55 -9.15
CA GLY A 174 16.99 -20.34 -9.26
C GLY A 174 16.47 -20.94 -7.95
N ASP A 175 17.26 -20.91 -6.87
CA ASP A 175 16.77 -21.30 -5.55
C ASP A 175 15.65 -20.36 -5.10
N LYS A 176 14.77 -20.91 -4.26
CA LYS A 176 13.60 -20.22 -3.72
C LYS A 176 13.82 -19.91 -2.25
N ILE A 177 13.82 -18.63 -1.90
CA ILE A 177 13.92 -18.18 -0.51
C ILE A 177 12.53 -17.75 -0.06
N LYS A 178 11.95 -18.49 0.89
CA LYS A 178 10.69 -18.12 1.51
C LYS A 178 10.92 -16.95 2.47
N ILE A 179 10.05 -15.96 2.40
CA ILE A 179 10.03 -14.83 3.32
C ILE A 179 9.26 -15.27 4.56
N GLU A 180 9.99 -15.48 5.65
CA GLU A 180 9.49 -16.01 6.92
C GLU A 180 10.24 -15.42 8.11
N GLY A 181 9.72 -15.65 9.32
CA GLY A 181 10.22 -15.10 10.57
C GLY A 181 9.16 -14.23 11.24
N LYS A 182 9.28 -14.04 12.56
CA LYS A 182 8.27 -13.37 13.42
C LYS A 182 7.75 -12.03 12.84
N CYS A 183 8.62 -11.32 12.14
CA CYS A 183 8.39 -10.03 11.51
C CYS A 183 7.65 -10.11 10.15
N TYR A 184 7.81 -11.22 9.44
CA TYR A 184 7.50 -11.37 8.02
C TYR A 184 6.54 -12.52 7.70
N ASP A 185 6.12 -13.33 8.69
CA ASP A 185 5.27 -14.51 8.46
C ASP A 185 3.94 -14.19 7.74
N TRP A 186 3.43 -12.97 7.88
CA TRP A 186 2.22 -12.50 7.19
C TRP A 186 2.42 -12.29 5.67
N ILE A 187 3.66 -12.24 5.19
CA ILE A 187 3.99 -12.02 3.77
C ILE A 187 3.64 -13.26 2.96
N GLY A 188 4.06 -14.46 3.38
CA GLY A 188 3.76 -15.71 2.69
C GLY A 188 4.19 -15.73 1.21
N ARG A 189 5.33 -15.11 0.88
CA ARG A 189 5.89 -15.04 -0.48
C ARG A 189 7.30 -15.62 -0.50
N THR A 190 7.83 -15.80 -1.70
CA THR A 190 9.16 -16.32 -1.95
C THR A 190 9.82 -15.45 -3.01
N ILE A 191 11.10 -15.16 -2.85
CA ILE A 191 11.93 -14.59 -3.93
C ILE A 191 12.66 -15.71 -4.68
N VAL A 192 12.91 -15.50 -5.96
CA VAL A 192 13.78 -16.38 -6.76
C VAL A 192 15.14 -15.72 -6.84
N VAL A 193 16.17 -16.49 -6.48
CA VAL A 193 17.56 -16.03 -6.53
C VAL A 193 17.94 -15.77 -7.99
N PRO A 194 18.47 -14.58 -8.32
CA PRO A 194 18.78 -14.19 -9.70
C PRO A 194 19.87 -15.04 -10.35
#